data_AF-A0A1Y4EPN0-F1
#
_entry.id   AF-A0A1Y4EPN0-F1
#
_cell.length_a   1.000
_cell.length_b   1.000
_cell.length_c   1.000
_cell.angle_alpha   90.00
_cell.angle_beta   90.00
_cell.angle_gamma   90.00
#
_symmetry.space_group_name_H-M   'P 1'
#
loop_
_entity.id
_entity.type
_entity.pdbx_description
1 polymer ?
#
loop_
_entity_poly.entity_id
_entity_poly.type
_entity_poly.pdbx_seq_one_letter_code
_entity_poly.pdbx_strand_id
1 'polypeptide(L)' 'MVYKVLEETVTDEEQGQRLTYGIIAGAAVVSDISDKREAVERLVELLNTRQVPLMHFKDVIEDFLTR' A
#
# COMPACT_ATOMS: atom_id res chain seq x y z
N MET A 1 -2.75 11.86 -11.02
CA MET A 1 -3.28 10.85 -10.07
C MET A 1 -2.56 11.05 -8.75
N VAL A 2 -3.26 10.93 -7.62
CA VAL A 2 -2.66 11.09 -6.30
C VAL A 2 -2.82 9.78 -5.54
N TYR A 3 -1.70 9.19 -5.14
CA TYR A 3 -1.66 8.03 -4.26
C TYR A 3 -1.82 8.49 -2.81
N LYS A 4 -2.59 7.75 -2.02
CA LYS A 4 -2.79 8.00 -0.59
C LYS A 4 -2.58 6.71 0.19
N VAL A 5 -2.09 6.85 1.42
CA VAL A 5 -2.02 5.72 2.35
C VAL A 5 -3.43 5.37 2.82
N LEU A 6 -3.74 4.09 2.79
CA LEU A 6 -4.92 3.49 3.39
C LEU A 6 -4.47 2.82 4.70
N GLU A 7 -5.14 3.10 5.80
CA GLU A 7 -4.91 2.42 7.08
C GLU A 7 -6.06 1.43 7.28
N GLU A 8 -5.74 0.16 7.48
CA GLU A 8 -6.73 -0.91 7.63
C GLU A 8 -6.33 -1.87 8.75
N THR A 9 -7.22 -2.03 9.73
CA THR A 9 -7.03 -2.98 10.82
C THR A 9 -7.60 -4.33 10.39
N VAL A 10 -6.72 -5.29 10.12
CA VAL A 10 -7.10 -6.66 9.82
C VAL A 10 -7.26 -7.41 11.14
N THR A 11 -8.41 -8.03 11.34
CA THR A 11 -8.66 -8.87 12.52
C THR A 11 -8.45 -10.32 12.12
N ASP A 12 -7.43 -10.95 12.66
CA ASP A 12 -7.09 -12.35 12.42
C ASP A 12 -7.52 -13.18 13.64
N GLU A 13 -8.33 -14.23 13.45
CA GLU A 13 -8.91 -15.00 14.56
C GLU A 13 -7.84 -15.76 15.39
N GLU A 14 -6.66 -16.02 14.83
CA GLU A 14 -5.57 -16.71 15.55
C GLU A 14 -4.53 -15.76 16.15
N GLN A 15 -4.34 -14.56 15.58
CA GLN A 15 -3.28 -13.61 15.98
C GLN A 15 -3.79 -12.28 16.57
N GLY A 16 -5.10 -12.01 16.52
CA GLY A 16 -5.71 -10.78 17.00
C GLY A 16 -5.76 -9.67 15.93
N GLN A 17 -5.99 -8.43 16.38
CA GLN A 17 -6.02 -7.27 15.47
C GLN A 17 -4.60 -6.83 15.09
N ARG A 18 -4.30 -6.85 13.79
CA ARG A 18 -3.07 -6.30 13.23
C ARG A 18 -3.39 -5.02 12.44
N LEU A 19 -2.62 -3.98 12.70
CA LEU A 19 -2.65 -2.77 11.88
C LEU A 19 -1.87 -3.05 10.59
N THR A 20 -2.54 -2.81 9.48
CA THR A 20 -1.97 -2.96 8.14
C THR A 20 -2.14 -1.66 7.40
N TYR A 21 -1.21 -1.39 6.50
CA TYR A 21 -1.20 -0.19 5.69
C TYR A 21 -1.24 -0.62 4.23
N GLY A 22 -2.11 0.03 3.49
CA GLY A 22 -2.33 -0.14 2.07
C GLY A 22 -2.19 1.18 1.32
N ILE A 23 -2.49 1.16 0.03
CA ILE A 23 -2.45 2.33 -0.84
C ILE A 23 -3.71 2.40 -1.68
N ILE A 24 -4.28 3.60 -1.78
CA ILE A 24 -5.43 3.90 -2.61
C ILE A 24 -5.09 5.01 -3.62
N ALA A 25 -5.45 4.78 -4.89
CA ALA A 25 -5.23 5.71 -5.99
C ALA A 25 -6.38 5.66 -7.00
N GLY A 26 -7.33 6.57 -6.87
CA GLY A 26 -8.52 6.61 -7.72
C GLY A 26 -9.38 5.36 -7.54
N ALA A 27 -9.50 4.54 -8.59
CA ALA A 27 -10.23 3.26 -8.55
C ALA A 27 -9.35 2.07 -8.12
N ALA A 28 -8.04 2.26 -7.98
CA ALA A 28 -7.13 1.20 -7.52
C ALA A 28 -7.01 1.26 -6.00
N VAL A 29 -7.21 0.12 -5.35
CA VAL A 29 -7.06 -0.08 -3.91
C VAL A 29 -6.21 -1.33 -3.72
N VAL A 30 -5.16 -1.22 -2.91
CA VAL A 30 -4.38 -2.38 -2.46
C VAL A 30 -4.23 -2.28 -0.95
N SER A 31 -4.91 -3.18 -0.25
CA SER A 31 -4.79 -3.36 1.20
C SER A 31 -3.64 -4.31 1.54
N ASP A 32 -3.25 -4.35 2.82
CA ASP A 32 -2.29 -5.32 3.37
C ASP A 32 -0.90 -5.29 2.69
N ILE A 33 -0.39 -4.09 2.37
CA ILE A 33 0.94 -3.93 1.76
C ILE A 33 2.04 -4.10 2.80
N SER A 34 1.88 -3.50 3.98
CA SER A 34 2.85 -3.61 5.07
C SER A 34 2.23 -3.25 6.42
N ASP A 35 2.75 -3.80 7.50
CA ASP A 35 2.47 -3.36 8.88
C ASP A 35 3.17 -2.03 9.24
N LYS A 36 4.11 -1.57 8.40
CA LYS A 36 4.88 -0.34 8.65
C LYS A 36 4.35 0.84 7.85
N ARG A 37 3.71 1.77 8.55
CA ARG A 37 3.21 3.04 7.99
C ARG A 37 4.27 3.81 7.20
N GLU A 38 5.47 4.00 7.76
CA GLU A 38 6.54 4.77 7.11
C GLU A 38 6.96 4.18 5.76
N ALA A 39 6.94 2.86 5.64
CA ALA A 39 7.28 2.18 4.40
C ALA A 39 6.23 2.45 3.31
N VAL A 40 4.95 2.44 3.70
CA VAL A 40 3.84 2.75 2.79
C VAL A 40 3.80 4.24 2.43
N GLU A 41 4.07 5.15 3.38
CA GLU A 41 4.20 6.59 3.10
C GLU A 41 5.31 6.87 2.09
N ARG A 42 6.50 6.27 2.28
CA ARG A 42 7.61 6.35 1.32
C ARG A 42 7.22 5.84 -0.07
N LEU A 43 6.47 4.73 -0.13
CA LEU A 43 6.02 4.17 -1.40
C LEU A 43 5.04 5.12 -2.11
N VAL A 44 4.08 5.67 -1.37
CA VAL A 44 3.11 6.66 -1.86
C VAL A 44 3.82 7.91 -2.37
N GLU A 45 4.81 8.43 -1.65
CA GLU A 45 5.63 9.55 -2.10
C GLU A 45 6.35 9.20 -3.41
N LEU A 46 7.03 8.06 -3.49
CA LEU A 46 7.71 7.62 -4.70
C LEU A 46 6.77 7.50 -5.90
N LEU A 47 5.58 6.91 -5.70
CA LEU A 47 4.55 6.74 -6.72
C LEU A 47 4.03 8.09 -7.23
N ASN A 48 3.78 9.04 -6.31
CA ASN A 48 3.36 10.41 -6.64
C ASN A 48 4.48 11.19 -7.35
N THR A 49 5.71 11.14 -6.85
CA THR A 49 6.87 11.83 -7.43
C THR A 49 7.18 11.33 -8.83
N ARG A 50 7.14 10.02 -9.06
CA ARG A 50 7.40 9.43 -10.37
C ARG A 50 6.18 9.42 -11.29
N GLN A 51 5.02 9.85 -10.80
CA GLN A 51 3.74 9.79 -11.50
C GLN A 51 3.49 8.40 -12.12
N VAL A 52 3.74 7.35 -11.33
CA VAL A 52 3.65 5.97 -11.82
C VAL A 52 2.22 5.72 -12.34
N PRO A 53 2.05 5.17 -13.55
CA PRO A 53 0.73 4.79 -14.04
C PRO A 53 0.16 3.63 -13.21
N LEU A 54 -1.16 3.58 -13.04
CA LEU A 54 -1.84 2.46 -12.36
C LEU A 54 -1.51 1.08 -12.96
N MET A 55 -1.15 1.04 -14.25
CA MET A 55 -0.72 -0.18 -14.94
C MET A 55 0.54 -0.79 -14.32
N HIS A 56 1.48 0.06 -13.85
CA HIS A 56 2.72 -0.36 -13.20
C HIS A 56 2.62 -0.35 -11.68
N PHE A 57 1.59 0.26 -11.12
CA PHE A 57 1.37 0.30 -9.67
C PHE A 57 1.32 -1.11 -9.08
N LYS A 58 0.60 -2.04 -9.74
CA LYS A 58 0.50 -3.42 -9.26
C LYS A 58 1.86 -4.13 -9.23
N ASP A 59 2.64 -4.04 -10.31
CA ASP A 59 4.01 -4.58 -10.36
C ASP A 59 4.91 -4.02 -9.26
N VAL A 60 4.82 -2.72 -8.97
CA VAL A 60 5.62 -2.08 -7.89
C VAL A 60 5.22 -2.62 -6.52
N ILE A 61 3.92 -2.83 -6.26
CA ILE A 61 3.48 -3.43 -5.00
C ILE A 61 3.93 -4.89 -4.90
N GLU A 62 3.80 -5.67 -5.97
CA GLU A 62 4.24 -7.06 -5.97
C GLU A 62 5.76 -7.16 -5.73
N ASP A 63 6.59 -6.33 -6.37
CA ASP A 63 8.04 -6.27 -6.11
C ASP A 63 8.34 -5.90 -4.65
N PHE A 64 7.57 -4.98 -4.07
CA PHE A 64 7.72 -4.58 -2.68
C PHE A 64 7.34 -5.69 -1.69
N LEU A 65 6.25 -6.41 -1.97
CA LEU A 65 5.77 -7.54 -1.14
C LEU A 65 6.67 -8.77 -1.22
N THR A 66 7.40 -8.93 -2.31
CA THR A 66 8.26 -10.12 -2.54
C THR A 66 9.65 -9.96 -1.91
N ARG A 67 9.96 -8.81 -1.26
CA ARG A 67 11.28 -8.50 -0.69
C ARG A 67 11.37 -8.60 0.83
#